data_AF-A0A950LJE5-F1
#
_entry.id   AF-A0A950LJE5-F1
#
_cell.length_a   1.000
_cell.length_b   1.000
_cell.length_c   1.000
_cell.angle_alpha   90.00
_cell.angle_beta   90.00
_cell.angle_gamma   90.00
#
_symmetry.space_group_name_H-M   'P 1'
#
loop_
_entity.id
_entity.type
_entity.pdbx_description
1 polymer ?
#
loop_
_entity_poly.entity_id
_entity_poly.type
_entity_poly.pdbx_seq_one_letter_code
_entity_poly.pdbx_strand_id
1 'polypeptide(L)'
;TMGLVNRVRPSAELESFVNGYAGMIAANAPLTVGAVKLCVGEYVKDPGKRDLAACQAAVDKCFASADYVEGRTAFMEKRKPVFRGV
;
A
#
# COMPACT_ATOMS: atom_id res chain seq x y z
N THR A 1 -23.10 -7.18 7.76
CA THR A 1 -21.96 -7.77 8.49
C THR A 1 -21.38 -6.72 9.41
N MET A 2 -20.79 -7.09 10.56
CA MET A 2 -20.28 -6.14 11.57
C MET A 2 -18.98 -5.42 11.17
N GLY A 3 -18.50 -5.57 9.92
CA GLY A 3 -17.27 -4.92 9.44
C GLY A 3 -15.95 -5.51 9.98
N LEU A 4 -15.99 -6.55 10.81
CA LEU A 4 -14.80 -7.14 11.44
C LEU A 4 -13.89 -7.90 10.47
N VAL A 5 -14.46 -8.52 9.43
CA VAL A 5 -13.71 -9.30 8.43
C VAL A 5 -14.05 -8.81 7.02
N ASN A 6 -13.03 -8.71 6.16
CA ASN A 6 -13.22 -8.29 4.77
C ASN A 6 -13.74 -9.42 3.87
N ARG A 7 -13.34 -10.67 4.13
CA ARG A 7 -13.67 -11.84 3.32
C ARG A 7 -13.75 -13.09 4.21
N VAL A 8 -14.65 -14.01 3.87
CA VAL A 8 -14.75 -15.35 4.46
C VAL A 8 -14.60 -16.35 3.31
N ARG A 9 -13.79 -17.39 3.50
CA ARG A 9 -13.49 -18.40 2.49
C ARG A 9 -13.62 -19.81 3.07
N PRO A 10 -13.99 -20.82 2.25
CA PRO A 10 -13.83 -22.22 2.63
C PRO A 10 -12.38 -22.50 3.06
N SER A 11 -12.20 -23.36 4.05
CA SER A 11 -10.86 -23.68 4.59
C SER A 11 -9.88 -24.11 3.49
N ALA A 12 -10.35 -24.94 2.55
CA ALA A 12 -9.54 -25.43 1.42
C ALA A 12 -9.08 -24.34 0.44
N GLU A 13 -9.73 -23.17 0.41
CA GLU A 13 -9.37 -22.04 -0.46
C GLU A 13 -8.56 -20.96 0.27
N LEU A 14 -8.44 -21.04 1.59
CA LEU A 14 -7.92 -19.95 2.41
C LEU A 14 -6.47 -19.62 2.05
N GLU A 15 -5.62 -20.64 1.93
CA GLU A 15 -4.20 -20.46 1.66
C GLU A 15 -3.94 -19.82 0.29
N SER A 16 -4.58 -20.35 -0.76
CA SER A 16 -4.44 -19.81 -2.11
C SER A 16 -4.95 -18.38 -2.21
N PHE A 17 -6.07 -18.07 -1.53
CA PHE A 17 -6.61 -16.73 -1.46
C PHE A 17 -5.65 -15.77 -0.74
N VAL A 18 -5.12 -16.15 0.42
CA VAL A 18 -4.19 -15.32 1.21
C VAL A 18 -2.91 -15.05 0.42
N ASN A 19 -2.32 -16.08 -0.19
CA ASN A 19 -1.09 -15.93 -0.99
C ASN A 19 -1.32 -15.01 -2.20
N GLY A 20 -2.44 -15.16 -2.92
CA GLY A 20 -2.81 -14.27 -4.01
C GLY A 20 -3.01 -12.83 -3.55
N TYR A 21 -3.72 -12.63 -2.44
CA TYR A 21 -4.00 -11.30 -1.89
C TYR A 21 -2.72 -10.60 -1.39
N ALA A 22 -1.85 -11.33 -0.69
CA ALA A 22 -0.56 -10.83 -0.26
C ALA A 22 0.34 -10.49 -1.46
N GLY A 23 0.35 -11.34 -2.49
CA GLY A 23 1.05 -11.09 -3.75
C GLY A 23 0.57 -9.82 -4.47
N MET A 24 -0.75 -9.57 -4.47
CA MET A 24 -1.31 -8.32 -5.01
C MET A 24 -0.80 -7.09 -4.26
N ILE A 25 -0.67 -7.15 -2.93
CA ILE A 25 -0.12 -6.04 -2.14
C ILE A 25 1.37 -5.88 -2.42
N ALA A 26 2.13 -6.98 -2.39
CA ALA A 26 3.58 -7.00 -2.59
C ALA A 26 4.02 -6.54 -3.99
N ALA A 27 3.12 -6.61 -4.98
CA ALA A 27 3.36 -6.08 -6.33
C ALA A 27 3.31 -4.54 -6.43
N ASN A 28 2.98 -3.82 -5.35
CA ASN A 28 2.96 -2.35 -5.32
C ASN A 28 4.28 -1.78 -4.79
N ALA A 29 4.52 -0.49 -5.04
CA ALA A 29 5.68 0.22 -4.51
C ALA A 29 5.70 0.16 -2.96
N PRO A 30 6.75 -0.41 -2.34
CA PRO A 30 6.80 -0.61 -0.89
C PRO A 30 6.62 0.69 -0.10
N LEU A 31 7.23 1.79 -0.56
CA LEU A 31 7.11 3.09 0.09
C LEU A 31 5.67 3.61 0.08
N THR A 32 4.95 3.44 -1.05
CA THR A 32 3.54 3.84 -1.17
C THR A 32 2.65 3.04 -0.24
N VAL A 33 2.84 1.72 -0.14
CA VAL A 33 2.07 0.87 0.78
C VAL A 33 2.30 1.30 2.23
N GLY A 34 3.55 1.58 2.59
CA GLY A 34 3.91 2.10 3.91
C GLY A 34 3.27 3.46 4.21
N ALA A 35 3.34 4.40 3.27
CA ALA A 35 2.74 5.73 3.41
C ALA A 35 1.23 5.65 3.59
N VAL A 36 0.52 4.84 2.78
CA VAL A 36 -0.93 4.65 2.94
C VAL A 36 -1.26 4.06 4.31
N LYS A 37 -0.50 3.07 4.78
CA LYS A 37 -0.73 2.46 6.10
C LYS A 37 -0.55 3.47 7.24
N LEU A 38 0.48 4.32 7.15
CA LEU A 38 0.72 5.41 8.10
C LEU A 38 -0.44 6.41 8.07
N CYS A 39 -0.83 6.90 6.88
CA CYS A 39 -1.91 7.87 6.74
C CYS A 39 -3.25 7.36 7.28
N VAL A 40 -3.60 6.09 7.03
CA VAL A 40 -4.80 5.46 7.59
C VAL A 40 -4.70 5.36 9.12
N GLY A 41 -3.52 5.00 9.65
CA GLY A 41 -3.26 4.96 11.08
C GLY A 41 -3.43 6.31 11.77
N GLU A 42 -2.99 7.40 11.14
CA GLU A 42 -3.22 8.76 11.63
C GLU A 42 -4.69 9.18 11.50
N TYR A 43 -5.36 8.82 10.40
CA TYR A 43 -6.75 9.20 10.14
C TYR A 43 -7.72 8.68 11.22
N VAL A 44 -7.50 7.47 11.73
CA VAL A 44 -8.37 6.87 12.76
C VAL A 44 -8.17 7.45 14.17
N LYS A 45 -7.15 8.29 14.39
CA LYS A 45 -6.96 9.00 15.65
C LYS A 45 -7.92 10.19 15.76
N ASP A 46 -8.12 10.65 16.99
CA ASP A 46 -8.75 11.95 17.27
C ASP A 46 -8.07 13.05 16.44
N PRO A 47 -8.81 13.98 15.80
CA PRO A 47 -8.23 14.99 14.92
C PRO A 47 -7.05 15.77 15.50
N GLY A 48 -7.09 16.11 16.80
CA GLY A 48 -6.02 16.85 17.48
C GLY A 48 -4.78 16.01 17.85
N LYS A 49 -4.80 14.68 17.64
CA LYS A 49 -3.69 13.77 17.95
C LYS A 49 -3.01 13.21 16.69
N ARG A 50 -3.43 13.65 15.50
CA ARG A 50 -2.89 13.19 14.23
C ARG A 50 -1.56 13.86 13.94
N ASP A 51 -0.61 13.09 13.44
CA ASP A 51 0.65 13.60 12.93
C ASP A 51 0.56 13.79 11.40
N LEU A 52 -0.01 14.93 10.99
CA LEU A 52 -0.14 15.25 9.56
C LEU A 52 1.21 15.55 8.91
N ALA A 53 2.21 15.98 9.69
CA ALA A 53 3.56 16.23 9.18
C ALA A 53 4.24 14.91 8.81
N ALA A 54 4.10 13.87 9.64
CA ALA A 54 4.58 12.53 9.30
C ALA A 54 3.90 11.96 8.05
N CYS A 55 2.58 12.16 7.89
CA CYS A 55 1.86 11.79 6.66
C CYS A 55 2.46 12.48 5.43
N GLN A 56 2.65 13.79 5.49
CA GLN A 56 3.20 14.55 4.36
C GLN A 56 4.62 14.11 4.04
N ALA A 57 5.48 13.93 5.05
CA ALA A 57 6.84 13.45 4.84
C ALA A 57 6.90 12.06 4.19
N ALA A 58 5.99 11.15 4.57
CA ALA A 58 5.88 9.83 3.94
C ALA A 58 5.46 9.93 2.47
N VAL A 59 4.53 10.84 2.14
CA VAL A 59 4.10 11.12 0.77
C VAL A 59 5.25 11.71 -0.05
N ASP A 60 5.95 12.71 0.48
CA ASP A 60 7.09 13.35 -0.20
C ASP A 60 8.20 12.34 -0.51
N LYS A 61 8.49 11.44 0.43
CA LYS A 61 9.43 10.33 0.23
C LYS A 61 9.00 9.41 -0.92
N CYS A 62 7.70 9.14 -1.06
CA CYS A 62 7.21 8.35 -2.20
C CYS A 62 7.46 9.09 -3.52
N PHE A 63 7.16 10.39 -3.60
CA PHE A 63 7.38 11.17 -4.82
C PHE A 63 8.86 11.31 -5.21
N ALA A 64 9.76 11.33 -4.23
CA ALA A 64 11.20 11.38 -4.45
C ALA A 64 11.84 10.02 -4.78
N SER A 65 11.08 8.92 -4.72
CA SER A 65 11.60 7.56 -4.90
C SER A 65 11.86 7.18 -6.36
N ALA A 66 12.79 6.26 -6.58
CA ALA A 66 12.99 5.64 -7.89
C ALA A 66 11.76 4.82 -8.31
N ASP A 67 11.02 4.26 -7.34
CA ASP A 67 9.76 3.56 -7.59
C ASP A 67 8.68 4.46 -8.20
N TYR A 68 8.66 5.75 -7.89
CA TYR A 68 7.73 6.70 -8.52
C TYR A 68 8.06 6.89 -10.01
N VAL A 69 9.35 7.02 -10.33
CA VAL A 69 9.82 7.11 -11.72
C VAL A 69 9.49 5.82 -12.46
N GLU A 70 9.83 4.67 -11.90
CA GLU A 70 9.57 3.35 -12.49
C GLU A 70 8.07 3.10 -12.70
N GLY A 71 7.22 3.43 -11.72
CA GLY A 71 5.78 3.28 -11.85
C GLY A 71 5.21 4.08 -13.01
N ARG A 72 5.68 5.33 -13.19
CA ARG A 72 5.28 6.18 -14.32
C ARG A 72 5.81 5.65 -15.65
N THR A 73 7.08 5.24 -15.71
CA THR A 73 7.69 4.70 -16.92
C THR A 73 7.01 3.40 -17.35
N ALA A 74 6.84 2.45 -16.44
CA ALA A 74 6.18 1.17 -16.70
C ALA A 74 4.74 1.37 -17.19
N PHE A 75 4.02 2.34 -16.62
CA PHE A 75 2.68 2.71 -17.07
C PHE A 75 2.69 3.22 -18.51
N MET A 76 3.58 4.15 -18.84
CA MET A 76 3.72 4.69 -20.20
C MET A 76 4.11 3.62 -21.22
N GLU A 77 4.97 2.69 -20.82
CA GLU A 77 5.45 1.56 -21.63
C GLU A 77 4.47 0.35 -21.64
N LYS A 78 3.35 0.43 -20.91
CA LYS A 78 2.35 -0.65 -20.76
C LYS A 78 2.95 -1.98 -20.28
N ARG A 79 3.95 -1.93 -19.41
CA ARG A 79 4.57 -3.10 -18.78
C ARG A 79 4.33 -3.12 -17.28
N LYS A 80 4.62 -4.25 -16.65
CA LYS A 80 4.60 -4.33 -15.18
C LYS A 80 5.80 -3.56 -14.61
N PRO A 81 5.61 -2.75 -13.54
CA PRO A 81 6.70 -2.09 -12.86
C PRO A 81 7.53 -3.07 -12.02
N VAL A 82 8.80 -2.75 -11.81
CA VAL A 82 9.72 -3.47 -10.92
C VAL A 82 10.13 -2.55 -9.78
N PHE A 83 9.34 -2.57 -8.71
CA PHE A 83 9.58 -1.75 -7.52
C PHE A 83 10.69 -2.34 -6.65
N ARG A 84 11.53 -1.47 -6.08
CA ARG A 84 12.69 -1.82 -5.23
C ARG A 84 12.62 -1.21 -3.83
N GLY A 85 11.67 -0.31 -3.57
CA GLY A 85 11.52 0.35 -2.27
C GLY A 85 12.56 1.43 -1.99
N VAL A 86 13.13 2.03 -3.05
CA VAL A 86 14.14 3.10 -2.99
C VAL A 86 13.73 4.30 -3.83
#